data_AF-A0A7C7AJC0-F1
#
_entry.id   AF-A0A7C7AJC0-F1
#
_cell.length_a   1.000
_cell.length_b   1.000
_cell.length_c   1.000
_cell.angle_alpha   90.00
_cell.angle_beta   90.00
_cell.angle_gamma   90.00
#
_symmetry.space_group_name_H-M   'P 1'
#
loop_
_entity.id
_entity.type
_entity.pdbx_description
1 polymer ?
#
loop_
_entity_poly.entity_id
_entity_poly.type
_entity_poly.pdbx_seq_one_letter_code
_entity_poly.pdbx_strand_id
1 'polypeptide(L)'
;MKRKFKPIMLWVLSLIIFLSSFSAPIQAQALSEDYGTDLYPNTQNFISNQRNIEVEDGISTSFEVDLYSNSSLNKGITTQAFYLPNQFIVTTTPYSSYFLITLTNVGADRISSATVSLRLNDNITGKYLASHTKKFTNLKVGTTSFKWYRSKSNTVEEQITTSLVGYDGGQNFSGSAKTVRWNFVGGAYGTILSYGGHVHHCPANSVNGLTTYNGPALRMLTSDHKKTASYGSKATAVAYRNKQKQLISSGKFDVAMQMDVDDIRSKFGTKYNKAITQMINYAVGKGYIKSGKVK
;
A
#
# COMPACT_ATOMS: atom_id res chain seq x y z
N MET A 1 2.78 -47.42 -49.26
CA MET A 1 2.29 -47.22 -50.65
C MET A 1 3.10 -46.08 -51.27
N LYS A 2 3.56 -46.22 -52.53
CA LYS A 2 4.24 -45.23 -53.40
C LYS A 2 4.89 -43.97 -52.75
N ARG A 3 6.22 -44.02 -52.53
CA ARG A 3 7.08 -42.82 -52.60
C ARG A 3 7.12 -42.31 -54.07
N LYS A 4 7.34 -41.01 -54.29
CA LYS A 4 7.78 -40.44 -55.58
C LYS A 4 8.92 -39.43 -55.38
N PHE A 5 9.76 -39.28 -56.39
CA PHE A 5 10.95 -38.41 -56.38
C PHE A 5 10.65 -37.02 -57.00
N LYS A 6 11.38 -36.00 -56.51
CA LYS A 6 12.32 -35.08 -57.22
C LYS A 6 12.49 -35.21 -58.77
N PRO A 7 13.14 -34.26 -59.50
CA PRO A 7 13.83 -32.99 -59.12
C PRO A 7 13.49 -31.79 -60.09
N ILE A 8 14.50 -30.95 -60.45
CA ILE A 8 14.61 -29.95 -61.56
C ILE A 8 14.10 -28.53 -61.21
N MET A 9 14.77 -27.40 -61.52
CA MET A 9 16.18 -26.96 -61.80
C MET A 9 16.21 -25.46 -61.40
N LEU A 10 17.21 -24.85 -60.75
CA LEU A 10 18.65 -24.67 -61.03
C LEU A 10 19.00 -23.84 -62.29
N TRP A 11 19.10 -22.52 -62.12
CA TRP A 11 20.04 -21.54 -62.73
C TRP A 11 19.99 -20.30 -61.80
N VAL A 12 21.04 -19.74 -61.17
CA VAL A 12 22.48 -19.55 -61.45
C VAL A 12 22.79 -18.38 -62.40
N LEU A 13 23.16 -17.24 -61.80
CA LEU A 13 24.34 -16.38 -62.07
C LEU A 13 24.52 -15.56 -60.75
N SER A 14 25.69 -15.48 -60.10
CA SER A 14 26.90 -14.69 -60.43
C SER A 14 26.63 -13.17 -60.43
N LEU A 15 27.44 -12.30 -59.82
CA LEU A 15 28.87 -12.34 -59.44
C LEU A 15 29.03 -11.49 -58.12
N ILE A 16 29.85 -11.80 -57.09
CA ILE A 16 31.34 -11.78 -57.00
C ILE A 16 31.91 -10.38 -57.37
N ILE A 17 32.80 -9.71 -56.62
CA ILE A 17 33.52 -9.96 -55.33
C ILE A 17 34.15 -8.61 -54.85
N PHE A 18 34.70 -8.32 -53.66
CA PHE A 18 34.93 -8.98 -52.35
C PHE A 18 34.56 -7.93 -51.25
N LEU A 19 35.19 -7.54 -50.12
CA LEU A 19 36.11 -7.96 -49.01
C LEU A 19 35.74 -6.92 -47.88
N SER A 20 35.91 -7.05 -46.56
CA SER A 20 36.57 -7.95 -45.61
C SER A 20 35.81 -7.85 -44.25
N SER A 21 36.17 -8.42 -43.09
CA SER A 21 37.30 -9.25 -42.63
C SER A 21 36.81 -10.40 -41.73
N PHE A 22 37.69 -11.37 -41.55
CA PHE A 22 37.75 -12.47 -40.57
C PHE A 22 37.25 -12.14 -39.14
N SER A 23 36.83 -13.08 -38.28
CA SER A 23 36.44 -14.50 -38.46
C SER A 23 35.72 -15.04 -37.21
N ALA A 24 34.89 -16.08 -37.40
CA ALA A 24 34.28 -16.91 -36.35
C ALA A 24 35.12 -18.22 -36.17
N PRO A 25 34.66 -19.37 -35.59
CA PRO A 25 33.33 -19.73 -35.03
C PRO A 25 33.39 -20.63 -33.74
N ILE A 26 32.31 -21.38 -33.49
CA ILE A 26 32.17 -22.68 -32.76
C ILE A 26 31.64 -22.62 -31.30
N GLN A 27 30.80 -23.55 -30.80
CA GLN A 27 29.62 -24.28 -31.35
C GLN A 27 28.94 -25.09 -30.22
N ALA A 28 27.58 -25.17 -30.22
CA ALA A 28 26.78 -26.09 -29.39
C ALA A 28 26.96 -25.92 -27.84
N GLN A 29 26.28 -26.64 -26.94
CA GLN A 29 25.20 -27.64 -27.05
C GLN A 29 24.26 -27.51 -25.82
N ALA A 30 23.03 -28.04 -25.88
CA ALA A 30 22.09 -28.01 -24.75
C ALA A 30 22.14 -29.31 -23.92
N LEU A 31 22.13 -29.18 -22.58
CA LEU A 31 21.82 -30.24 -21.60
C LEU A 31 21.16 -29.65 -20.34
N SER A 32 20.70 -30.54 -19.44
CA SER A 32 19.79 -30.31 -18.31
C SER A 32 20.47 -30.37 -16.92
N GLU A 33 19.64 -30.44 -15.86
CA GLU A 33 19.97 -30.55 -14.42
C GLU A 33 20.39 -29.19 -13.80
N ASP A 34 19.74 -28.62 -12.77
CA ASP A 34 19.19 -29.08 -11.48
C ASP A 34 20.21 -29.01 -10.31
N TYR A 35 19.71 -28.88 -9.08
CA TYR A 35 20.40 -28.57 -7.82
C TYR A 35 20.94 -27.15 -7.66
N GLY A 36 20.29 -26.36 -6.79
CA GLY A 36 20.80 -25.08 -6.29
C GLY A 36 21.59 -25.22 -4.98
N THR A 37 22.26 -24.13 -4.56
CA THR A 37 22.90 -24.00 -3.24
C THR A 37 22.66 -22.62 -2.63
N ASP A 38 22.51 -22.58 -1.30
CA ASP A 38 22.38 -21.34 -0.52
C ASP A 38 23.73 -20.61 -0.41
N LEU A 39 23.79 -19.33 -0.78
CA LEU A 39 24.78 -18.37 -0.27
C LEU A 39 24.22 -16.95 -0.16
N TYR A 40 23.66 -16.63 1.01
CA TYR A 40 23.58 -15.24 1.52
C TYR A 40 24.02 -15.24 2.99
N PRO A 41 25.17 -14.65 3.34
CA PRO A 41 25.82 -14.88 4.63
C PRO A 41 25.29 -14.01 5.78
N ASN A 42 25.42 -14.57 7.00
CA ASN A 42 25.44 -13.94 8.32
C ASN A 42 24.73 -12.60 8.56
N THR A 43 23.66 -12.66 9.34
CA THR A 43 23.17 -11.54 10.15
C THR A 43 24.10 -11.28 11.35
N GLN A 44 24.85 -10.17 11.33
CA GLN A 44 25.10 -9.35 12.54
C GLN A 44 25.30 -7.87 12.15
N ASN A 45 25.07 -6.97 13.11
CA ASN A 45 25.45 -5.55 13.09
C ASN A 45 24.90 -4.67 11.94
N PHE A 46 23.58 -4.45 11.93
CA PHE A 46 22.97 -3.25 11.32
C PHE A 46 22.15 -2.45 12.35
N ILE A 47 22.83 -1.91 13.36
CA ILE A 47 22.28 -0.92 14.30
C ILE A 47 23.09 0.39 14.20
N SER A 48 22.76 1.21 13.20
CA SER A 48 22.85 2.68 13.22
C SER A 48 22.50 3.27 11.85
N ASN A 49 22.08 4.53 11.82
CA ASN A 49 22.02 5.39 10.63
C ASN A 49 21.17 4.97 9.42
N GLN A 50 20.11 4.18 9.61
CA GLN A 50 18.90 4.47 8.84
C GLN A 50 18.27 5.76 9.38
N ARG A 51 18.09 6.78 8.52
CA ARG A 51 17.14 7.86 8.81
C ARG A 51 15.77 7.22 8.96
N ASN A 52 14.95 7.62 9.94
CA ASN A 52 13.60 7.09 10.11
C ASN A 52 12.73 7.45 8.90
N ILE A 53 12.67 6.56 7.90
CA ILE A 53 11.73 6.64 6.79
C ILE A 53 10.36 6.31 7.38
N GLU A 54 9.56 7.33 7.64
CA GLU A 54 8.18 7.10 8.06
C GLU A 54 7.41 6.39 6.93
N VAL A 55 6.88 5.23 7.26
CA VAL A 55 6.06 4.42 6.36
C VAL A 55 4.67 5.07 6.26
N GLU A 56 4.16 5.18 5.03
CA GLU A 56 2.76 5.57 4.80
C GLU A 56 1.83 4.54 5.46
N ASP A 57 0.94 5.03 6.32
CA ASP A 57 0.09 4.21 7.20
C ASP A 57 -1.40 4.33 6.81
N GLY A 58 -1.69 4.66 5.55
CA GLY A 58 -3.02 4.94 5.04
C GLY A 58 -3.10 4.91 3.52
N ILE A 59 -4.04 5.67 2.96
CA ILE A 59 -4.16 5.91 1.51
C ILE A 59 -3.89 7.40 1.25
N SER A 60 -3.01 7.73 0.30
CA SER A 60 -2.92 9.10 -0.22
C SER A 60 -4.14 9.45 -1.07
N THR A 61 -4.76 10.61 -0.80
CA THR A 61 -5.86 11.15 -1.63
C THR A 61 -5.51 12.53 -2.18
N SER A 62 -6.04 12.85 -3.34
CA SER A 62 -5.96 14.17 -3.96
C SER A 62 -7.36 14.66 -4.32
N PHE A 63 -7.58 15.97 -4.29
CA PHE A 63 -8.69 16.62 -4.98
C PHE A 63 -8.20 17.83 -5.76
N GLU A 64 -8.94 18.13 -6.82
CA GLU A 64 -8.74 19.27 -7.72
C GLU A 64 -9.77 20.35 -7.36
N VAL A 65 -9.41 21.62 -7.49
CA VAL A 65 -10.34 22.74 -7.34
C VAL A 65 -10.02 23.82 -8.37
N ASP A 66 -11.02 24.15 -9.20
CA ASP A 66 -10.95 25.22 -10.18
C ASP A 66 -11.69 26.46 -9.71
N LEU A 67 -11.05 27.62 -9.90
CA LEU A 67 -11.78 28.89 -10.03
C LEU A 67 -12.77 28.79 -11.22
N TYR A 68 -13.93 29.43 -11.06
CA TYR A 68 -15.10 29.41 -11.98
C TYR A 68 -15.99 28.15 -12.01
N SER A 69 -15.70 27.12 -11.20
CA SER A 69 -16.60 25.95 -11.02
C SER A 69 -18.03 26.31 -10.54
N ASN A 70 -18.26 27.52 -10.02
CA ASN A 70 -19.56 28.03 -9.58
C ASN A 70 -20.13 29.19 -10.45
N SER A 71 -19.48 29.60 -11.55
CA SER A 71 -20.01 30.69 -12.38
C SER A 71 -21.01 30.17 -13.41
N SER A 72 -22.26 30.62 -13.31
CA SER A 72 -23.35 30.40 -14.27
C SER A 72 -23.13 31.17 -15.58
N LEU A 73 -22.10 30.78 -16.33
CA LEU A 73 -21.66 31.40 -17.59
C LEU A 73 -22.60 31.05 -18.76
N ASN A 74 -23.79 31.63 -18.73
CA ASN A 74 -24.70 31.68 -19.87
C ASN A 74 -25.17 33.13 -20.12
N LYS A 75 -24.22 34.08 -20.07
CA LYS A 75 -24.48 35.51 -20.26
C LYS A 75 -23.29 36.27 -20.85
N GLY A 76 -23.30 36.43 -22.18
CA GLY A 76 -22.53 37.43 -22.92
C GLY A 76 -21.01 37.26 -22.95
N ILE A 77 -20.47 36.83 -24.09
CA ILE A 77 -19.03 36.92 -24.37
C ILE A 77 -18.67 38.39 -24.59
N THR A 78 -18.07 39.04 -23.59
CA THR A 78 -17.34 40.30 -23.74
C THR A 78 -15.84 40.02 -23.66
N THR A 79 -15.07 40.56 -24.61
CA THR A 79 -13.64 40.29 -24.74
C THR A 79 -12.82 41.10 -23.72
N GLN A 80 -12.69 40.59 -22.50
CA GLN A 80 -11.72 41.08 -21.52
C GLN A 80 -10.92 39.93 -20.92
N ALA A 81 -9.59 40.01 -21.06
CA ALA A 81 -8.56 39.14 -20.49
C ALA A 81 -8.73 37.60 -20.69
N PHE A 82 -7.69 36.96 -21.24
CA PHE A 82 -7.59 35.50 -21.27
C PHE A 82 -7.14 34.99 -19.88
N TYR A 83 -7.99 35.16 -18.87
CA TYR A 83 -7.70 34.79 -17.48
C TYR A 83 -7.80 33.26 -17.33
N LEU A 84 -6.65 32.60 -17.29
CA LEU A 84 -6.56 31.17 -16.98
C LEU A 84 -6.88 30.98 -15.48
N PRO A 85 -7.89 30.15 -15.10
CA PRO A 85 -8.18 29.91 -13.70
C PRO A 85 -6.98 29.27 -12.99
N ASN A 86 -6.67 29.75 -11.79
CA ASN A 86 -5.68 29.10 -10.94
C ASN A 86 -6.28 27.78 -10.39
N GLN A 87 -5.84 26.65 -10.93
CA GLN A 87 -6.24 25.31 -10.49
C GLN A 87 -5.36 24.83 -9.33
N PHE A 88 -5.99 24.19 -8.35
CA PHE A 88 -5.32 23.65 -7.16
C PHE A 88 -5.48 22.15 -7.02
N ILE A 89 -4.34 21.45 -6.98
CA ILE A 89 -4.28 20.04 -6.58
C ILE A 89 -3.86 19.99 -5.10
N VAL A 90 -4.70 19.40 -4.26
CA VAL A 90 -4.44 19.23 -2.82
C VAL A 90 -4.35 17.75 -2.46
N THR A 91 -3.14 17.30 -2.14
CA THR A 91 -2.85 15.92 -1.75
C THR A 91 -2.68 15.80 -0.23
N THR A 92 -3.24 14.74 0.37
CA THR A 92 -3.07 14.38 1.78
C THR A 92 -2.53 12.95 1.90
N THR A 93 -1.30 12.82 2.40
CA THR A 93 -0.58 11.54 2.60
C THR A 93 -0.46 11.22 4.09
N PRO A 94 -1.04 10.11 4.60
CA PRO A 94 -1.00 9.77 6.02
C PRO A 94 0.27 9.00 6.44
N TYR A 95 1.08 9.57 7.32
CA TYR A 95 2.24 8.92 7.94
C TYR A 95 1.99 8.56 9.42
N SER A 96 2.92 7.81 10.01
CA SER A 96 2.76 7.26 11.36
C SER A 96 2.68 8.32 12.48
N SER A 97 3.42 9.43 12.34
CA SER A 97 3.47 10.54 13.32
C SER A 97 2.92 11.87 12.80
N TYR A 98 2.63 11.99 11.49
CA TYR A 98 2.10 13.22 10.89
C TYR A 98 1.21 12.93 9.66
N PHE A 99 0.46 13.95 9.23
CA PHE A 99 -0.11 14.00 7.88
C PHE A 99 0.72 14.98 7.04
N LEU A 100 1.14 14.57 5.84
CA LEU A 100 1.74 15.48 4.87
C LEU A 100 0.63 16.04 4.00
N ILE A 101 0.50 17.36 4.00
CA ILE A 101 -0.43 18.07 3.12
C ILE A 101 0.42 18.81 2.10
N THR A 102 0.13 18.59 0.83
CA THR A 102 0.80 19.22 -0.31
C THR A 102 -0.25 19.95 -1.14
N LEU A 103 0.02 21.21 -1.47
CA LEU A 103 -0.76 22.04 -2.36
C LEU A 103 0.11 22.37 -3.57
N THR A 104 -0.39 22.10 -4.77
CA THR A 104 0.23 22.59 -6.01
C THR A 104 -0.75 23.55 -6.67
N ASN A 105 -0.32 24.81 -6.79
CA ASN A 105 -0.94 25.79 -7.68
C ASN A 105 -0.36 25.55 -9.08
N VAL A 106 -1.18 25.07 -10.03
CA VAL A 106 -0.78 24.89 -11.44
C VAL A 106 -1.22 26.05 -12.34
N GLY A 107 -1.77 27.11 -11.74
CA GLY A 107 -2.24 28.31 -12.41
C GLY A 107 -1.14 29.22 -12.95
N ALA A 108 -1.57 30.31 -13.59
CA ALA A 108 -0.68 31.27 -14.23
C ALA A 108 -0.01 32.25 -13.24
N ASP A 109 -0.65 32.54 -12.10
CA ASP A 109 -0.15 33.51 -11.14
C ASP A 109 -0.40 33.14 -9.65
N ARG A 110 -0.26 34.13 -8.76
CA ARG A 110 -0.35 33.91 -7.31
C ARG A 110 -1.79 34.13 -6.86
N ILE A 111 -2.34 33.23 -6.05
CA ILE A 111 -3.62 33.53 -5.39
C ILE A 111 -3.44 34.46 -4.19
N SER A 112 -4.43 35.30 -3.95
CA SER A 112 -4.49 36.24 -2.83
C SER A 112 -4.40 35.50 -1.48
N SER A 113 -5.21 34.46 -1.25
CA SER A 113 -5.07 33.61 -0.05
C SER A 113 -5.67 32.20 -0.17
N ALA A 114 -5.15 31.27 0.64
CA ALA A 114 -5.72 29.94 0.83
C ALA A 114 -5.79 29.56 2.31
N THR A 115 -6.87 28.92 2.72
CA THR A 115 -7.06 28.31 4.04
C THR A 115 -7.30 26.81 3.87
N VAL A 116 -6.38 26.01 4.40
CA VAL A 116 -6.57 24.55 4.52
C VAL A 116 -7.07 24.24 5.92
N SER A 117 -8.18 23.51 6.01
CA SER A 117 -8.74 23.01 7.27
C SER A 117 -8.72 21.49 7.27
N LEU A 118 -8.17 20.92 8.33
CA LEU A 118 -8.02 19.48 8.57
C LEU A 118 -8.92 19.07 9.73
N ARG A 119 -9.71 18.02 9.54
CA ARG A 119 -10.55 17.42 10.57
C ARG A 119 -10.29 15.93 10.65
N LEU A 120 -9.92 15.43 11.83
CA LEU A 120 -9.65 14.03 12.11
C LEU A 120 -10.76 13.45 12.98
N ASN A 121 -11.34 12.34 12.53
CA ASN A 121 -12.39 11.60 13.20
C ASN A 121 -12.03 10.09 13.27
N ASP A 122 -12.54 9.39 14.27
CA ASP A 122 -12.69 7.94 14.23
C ASP A 122 -13.69 7.59 13.13
N ASN A 123 -13.29 6.78 12.14
CA ASN A 123 -14.17 6.43 11.03
C ASN A 123 -15.24 5.39 11.41
N ILE A 124 -15.03 4.64 12.50
CA ILE A 124 -15.95 3.60 12.96
C ILE A 124 -17.06 4.19 13.83
N THR A 125 -16.71 5.08 14.77
CA THR A 125 -17.69 5.69 15.69
C THR A 125 -18.14 7.09 15.29
N GLY A 126 -17.50 7.72 14.30
CA GLY A 126 -17.70 9.12 13.96
C GLY A 126 -17.14 10.10 14.99
N LYS A 127 -16.54 9.64 16.10
CA LYS A 127 -16.01 10.49 17.18
C LYS A 127 -14.97 11.48 16.66
N TYR A 128 -15.07 12.74 17.06
CA TYR A 128 -14.05 13.76 16.79
C TYR A 128 -12.75 13.45 17.56
N LEU A 129 -11.60 13.57 16.89
CA LEU A 129 -10.28 13.33 17.47
C LEU A 129 -9.45 14.61 17.54
N ALA A 130 -9.31 15.34 16.42
CA ALA A 130 -8.52 16.56 16.35
C ALA A 130 -8.88 17.42 15.12
N SER A 131 -8.44 18.68 15.12
CA SER A 131 -8.45 19.56 13.96
C SER A 131 -7.17 20.39 13.88
N HIS A 132 -6.95 21.00 12.72
CA HIS A 132 -5.91 22.00 12.49
C HIS A 132 -6.26 22.86 11.27
N THR A 133 -5.82 24.11 11.25
CA THR A 133 -6.02 25.03 10.11
C THR A 133 -4.70 25.72 9.79
N LYS A 134 -4.33 25.73 8.50
CA LYS A 134 -3.17 26.45 7.97
C LYS A 134 -3.62 27.49 6.95
N LYS A 135 -3.26 28.75 7.19
CA LYS A 135 -3.48 29.85 6.25
C LYS A 135 -2.21 30.14 5.44
N PHE A 136 -2.41 30.56 4.19
CA PHE A 136 -1.41 31.02 3.24
C PHE A 136 -1.90 32.34 2.63
N THR A 137 -0.99 33.27 2.39
CA THR A 137 -1.24 34.56 1.73
C THR A 137 -0.25 34.74 0.58
N ASN A 138 -0.66 35.36 -0.52
CA ASN A 138 0.14 35.52 -1.73
C ASN A 138 0.77 34.19 -2.21
N LEU A 139 -0.03 33.12 -2.25
CA LEU A 139 0.47 31.77 -2.53
C LEU A 139 0.84 31.65 -4.01
N LYS A 140 2.15 31.54 -4.26
CA LYS A 140 2.76 31.48 -5.59
C LYS A 140 2.35 30.22 -6.37
N VAL A 141 2.56 30.26 -7.69
CA VAL A 141 2.57 29.09 -8.58
C VAL A 141 3.60 28.05 -8.07
N GLY A 142 3.31 26.77 -8.28
CA GLY A 142 4.14 25.65 -7.86
C GLY A 142 3.65 25.00 -6.56
N THR A 143 4.52 24.18 -5.97
CA THR A 143 4.18 23.31 -4.84
C THR A 143 4.63 23.89 -3.50
N THR A 144 3.75 23.81 -2.49
CA THR A 144 4.08 24.01 -1.08
C THR A 144 3.54 22.86 -0.24
N SER A 145 4.24 22.50 0.84
CA SER A 145 3.83 21.40 1.72
C SER A 145 4.02 21.75 3.18
N PHE A 146 3.21 21.15 4.05
CA PHE A 146 3.39 21.21 5.50
C PHE A 146 3.05 19.87 6.18
N LYS A 147 3.66 19.62 7.33
CA LYS A 147 3.37 18.46 8.17
C LYS A 147 2.46 18.86 9.32
N TRP A 148 1.36 18.13 9.51
CA TRP A 148 0.56 18.20 10.73
C TRP A 148 0.93 17.04 11.67
N TYR A 149 1.75 17.33 12.68
CA TYR A 149 2.22 16.33 13.64
C TYR A 149 1.11 15.85 14.58
N ARG A 150 0.75 14.57 14.42
CA ARG A 150 -0.27 13.81 15.17
C ARG A 150 0.09 12.33 15.17
N SER A 151 0.49 11.82 16.34
CA SER A 151 0.50 10.37 16.65
C SER A 151 -0.88 9.74 16.39
N LYS A 152 -0.93 8.41 16.25
CA LYS A 152 -2.21 7.69 16.10
C LYS A 152 -3.02 7.68 17.39
N SER A 153 -4.34 7.77 17.24
CA SER A 153 -5.30 7.67 18.34
C SER A 153 -5.60 6.21 18.70
N ASN A 154 -6.35 6.01 19.80
CA ASN A 154 -6.89 4.71 20.22
C ASN A 154 -8.12 4.28 19.38
N THR A 155 -7.94 4.25 18.06
CA THR A 155 -8.92 3.88 17.01
C THR A 155 -8.26 2.87 16.07
N VAL A 156 -9.01 2.17 15.21
CA VAL A 156 -8.42 1.34 14.12
C VAL A 156 -8.26 2.12 12.82
N GLU A 157 -9.20 3.01 12.52
CA GLU A 157 -9.25 3.76 11.27
C GLU A 157 -9.60 5.22 11.58
N GLU A 158 -8.67 6.12 11.31
CA GLU A 158 -8.83 7.56 11.46
C GLU A 158 -9.15 8.17 10.09
N GLN A 159 -10.35 8.70 9.90
CA GLN A 159 -10.69 9.47 8.70
C GLN A 159 -10.20 10.90 8.87
N ILE A 160 -9.30 11.34 7.99
CA ILE A 160 -8.98 12.76 7.81
C ILE A 160 -9.82 13.32 6.67
N THR A 161 -10.53 14.42 6.94
CA THR A 161 -11.13 15.28 5.92
C THR A 161 -10.20 16.48 5.74
N THR A 162 -9.76 16.71 4.51
CA THR A 162 -8.95 17.89 4.12
C THR A 162 -9.83 18.78 3.26
N SER A 163 -10.07 20.02 3.70
CA SER A 163 -10.83 21.02 2.97
C SER A 163 -9.94 22.20 2.59
N LEU A 164 -10.05 22.68 1.37
CA LEU A 164 -9.47 23.94 0.91
C LEU A 164 -10.59 24.98 0.76
N VAL A 165 -10.34 26.21 1.21
CA VAL A 165 -11.05 27.41 0.77
C VAL A 165 -9.99 28.41 0.31
N GLY A 166 -10.01 28.75 -0.97
CA GLY A 166 -9.18 29.78 -1.57
C GLY A 166 -10.00 31.02 -1.93
N TYR A 167 -9.34 32.17 -1.90
CA TYR A 167 -9.90 33.45 -2.30
C TYR A 167 -8.92 34.17 -3.23
N ASP A 168 -9.44 34.66 -4.36
CA ASP A 168 -8.66 35.42 -5.32
C ASP A 168 -9.53 36.36 -6.17
N GLY A 169 -9.08 37.58 -6.42
CA GLY A 169 -9.79 38.54 -7.29
C GLY A 169 -11.24 38.87 -6.91
N GLY A 170 -11.67 38.62 -5.66
CA GLY A 170 -13.07 38.72 -5.22
C GLY A 170 -13.86 37.41 -5.30
N GLN A 171 -13.35 36.37 -5.95
CA GLN A 171 -13.96 35.05 -6.05
C GLN A 171 -13.51 34.13 -4.91
N ASN A 172 -14.37 33.19 -4.52
CA ASN A 172 -14.03 32.08 -3.63
C ASN A 172 -14.09 30.76 -4.40
N PHE A 173 -13.17 29.86 -4.09
CA PHE A 173 -13.17 28.47 -4.56
C PHE A 173 -12.97 27.52 -3.39
N SER A 174 -13.60 26.34 -3.43
CA SER A 174 -13.50 25.38 -2.33
C SER A 174 -13.68 23.94 -2.80
N GLY A 175 -13.08 23.03 -2.05
CA GLY A 175 -13.18 21.59 -2.28
C GLY A 175 -12.74 20.81 -1.05
N SER A 176 -13.02 19.50 -1.04
CA SER A 176 -12.53 18.62 0.02
C SER A 176 -12.43 17.17 -0.40
N ALA A 177 -11.40 16.48 0.07
CA ALA A 177 -11.29 15.03 0.03
C ALA A 177 -11.33 14.42 1.44
N LYS A 178 -11.54 13.11 1.46
CA LYS A 178 -11.44 12.25 2.65
C LYS A 178 -10.46 11.12 2.36
N THR A 179 -9.65 10.78 3.35
CA THR A 179 -8.88 9.53 3.34
C THR A 179 -8.73 8.98 4.76
N VAL A 180 -8.16 7.79 4.88
CA VAL A 180 -7.99 7.06 6.13
C VAL A 180 -6.53 6.78 6.46
N ARG A 181 -6.21 6.84 7.76
CA ARG A 181 -4.99 6.31 8.36
C ARG A 181 -5.36 5.12 9.26
N TRP A 182 -4.62 4.03 9.16
CA TRP A 182 -4.88 2.80 9.91
C TRP A 182 -3.93 2.60 11.09
N ASN A 183 -4.45 2.02 12.16
CA ASN A 183 -3.70 1.62 13.35
C ASN A 183 -3.65 0.09 13.50
N PHE A 184 -3.28 -0.61 12.42
CA PHE A 184 -3.04 -2.05 12.48
C PHE A 184 -1.72 -2.35 13.21
N VAL A 185 -1.75 -3.35 14.09
CA VAL A 185 -0.61 -3.81 14.91
C VAL A 185 -0.63 -5.33 15.00
N GLY A 186 0.53 -5.96 15.17
CA GLY A 186 0.67 -7.40 15.39
C GLY A 186 1.48 -7.75 16.62
N GLY A 187 1.28 -8.95 17.18
CA GLY A 187 1.93 -9.39 18.42
C GLY A 187 1.13 -10.47 19.15
N ALA A 188 1.20 -10.47 20.50
CA ALA A 188 0.35 -11.31 21.33
C ALA A 188 -1.10 -10.79 21.34
N TYR A 189 -2.08 -11.65 21.06
CA TYR A 189 -3.50 -11.27 21.10
C TYR A 189 -3.89 -10.52 22.38
N GLY A 190 -3.44 -11.00 23.55
CA GLY A 190 -3.75 -10.42 24.86
C GLY A 190 -3.19 -9.02 25.11
N THR A 191 -2.30 -8.53 24.25
CA THR A 191 -1.76 -7.15 24.31
C THR A 191 -2.42 -6.20 23.31
N ILE A 192 -3.24 -6.72 22.39
CA ILE A 192 -3.84 -5.95 21.30
C ILE A 192 -5.28 -5.56 21.67
N LEU A 193 -5.48 -4.30 22.08
CA LEU A 193 -6.83 -3.74 22.21
C LEU A 193 -7.52 -3.66 20.83
N SER A 194 -8.84 -3.83 20.78
CA SER A 194 -9.59 -3.93 19.51
C SER A 194 -9.89 -2.58 18.85
N TYR A 195 -10.12 -1.53 19.64
CA TYR A 195 -10.46 -0.16 19.21
C TYR A 195 -11.63 -0.06 18.18
N GLY A 196 -12.58 -0.99 18.22
CA GLY A 196 -13.73 -1.07 17.29
C GLY A 196 -13.52 -1.97 16.07
N GLY A 197 -12.28 -2.37 15.78
CA GLY A 197 -11.98 -3.47 14.86
C GLY A 197 -12.05 -4.83 15.56
N HIS A 198 -11.47 -5.84 14.92
CA HIS A 198 -11.25 -7.16 15.51
C HIS A 198 -9.75 -7.45 15.64
N VAL A 199 -9.42 -8.44 16.47
CA VAL A 199 -8.07 -9.04 16.55
C VAL A 199 -8.18 -10.47 16.03
N HIS A 200 -7.27 -10.86 15.14
CA HIS A 200 -7.31 -12.10 14.37
C HIS A 200 -6.06 -12.93 14.66
N HIS A 201 -6.25 -14.14 15.22
CA HIS A 201 -5.17 -15.08 15.52
C HIS A 201 -4.67 -15.81 14.27
N CYS A 202 -3.34 -15.92 14.13
CA CYS A 202 -2.68 -16.69 13.08
C CYS A 202 -1.56 -17.54 13.68
N PRO A 203 -1.66 -18.88 13.74
CA PRO A 203 -2.81 -19.72 13.37
C PRO A 203 -4.01 -19.55 14.31
N ALA A 204 -5.19 -19.97 13.87
CA ALA A 204 -6.45 -19.76 14.57
C ALA A 204 -6.48 -20.35 16.01
N ASN A 205 -7.06 -19.59 16.95
CA ASN A 205 -7.01 -19.87 18.39
C ASN A 205 -7.50 -21.26 18.82
N SER A 206 -8.54 -21.79 18.16
CA SER A 206 -9.13 -23.09 18.51
C SER A 206 -8.31 -24.31 18.10
N VAL A 207 -7.18 -24.11 17.40
CA VAL A 207 -6.31 -25.19 16.90
C VAL A 207 -4.81 -24.95 17.12
N ASN A 208 -4.40 -23.77 17.58
CA ASN A 208 -2.97 -23.42 17.65
C ASN A 208 -2.23 -23.96 18.89
N GLY A 209 -2.95 -24.51 19.88
CA GLY A 209 -2.36 -25.11 21.09
C GLY A 209 -1.77 -24.12 22.10
N LEU A 210 -1.94 -22.81 21.88
CA LEU A 210 -1.49 -21.76 22.79
C LEU A 210 -2.64 -21.27 23.67
N THR A 211 -2.33 -20.55 24.75
CA THR A 211 -3.37 -19.80 25.48
C THR A 211 -3.86 -18.63 24.62
N THR A 212 -5.16 -18.29 24.73
CA THR A 212 -5.76 -17.19 23.95
C THR A 212 -5.00 -15.87 24.04
N TYR A 213 -4.36 -15.61 25.19
CA TYR A 213 -3.51 -14.43 25.42
C TYR A 213 -2.22 -14.45 24.58
N ASN A 214 -1.55 -15.60 24.50
CA ASN A 214 -0.23 -15.77 23.89
C ASN A 214 -0.25 -16.11 22.38
N GLY A 215 -1.42 -16.47 21.83
CA GLY A 215 -1.54 -16.72 20.39
C GLY A 215 -1.09 -15.50 19.56
N PRO A 216 -0.21 -15.67 18.54
CA PRO A 216 0.13 -14.60 17.62
C PRO A 216 -1.12 -14.11 16.90
N ALA A 217 -1.25 -12.79 16.78
CA ALA A 217 -2.41 -12.16 16.18
C ALA A 217 -2.09 -10.78 15.59
N LEU A 218 -3.02 -10.27 14.79
CA LEU A 218 -3.01 -8.90 14.29
C LEU A 218 -4.37 -8.21 14.42
N ARG A 219 -4.36 -6.88 14.59
CA ARG A 219 -5.55 -6.03 14.56
C ARG A 219 -5.95 -5.75 13.11
N MET A 220 -7.21 -5.95 12.77
CA MET A 220 -7.77 -5.66 11.45
C MET A 220 -9.20 -5.12 11.52
N LEU A 221 -9.73 -4.64 10.39
CA LEU A 221 -11.13 -4.20 10.33
C LEU A 221 -12.09 -5.37 10.59
N THR A 222 -13.17 -5.12 11.34
CA THR A 222 -14.25 -6.08 11.61
C THR A 222 -14.89 -6.62 10.33
N SER A 223 -14.96 -5.81 9.28
CA SER A 223 -15.44 -6.18 7.94
C SER A 223 -14.47 -7.09 7.16
N ASP A 224 -13.16 -6.98 7.41
CA ASP A 224 -12.13 -7.78 6.75
C ASP A 224 -11.88 -9.10 7.50
N HIS A 225 -11.91 -9.10 8.85
CA HIS A 225 -11.85 -10.34 9.63
C HIS A 225 -12.98 -11.31 9.25
N LYS A 226 -14.19 -10.80 8.98
CA LYS A 226 -15.35 -11.59 8.51
C LYS A 226 -15.12 -12.32 7.17
N LYS A 227 -14.04 -12.01 6.44
CA LYS A 227 -13.68 -12.60 5.13
C LYS A 227 -12.49 -13.57 5.22
N THR A 228 -11.74 -13.63 6.32
CA THR A 228 -10.57 -14.53 6.41
C THR A 228 -11.01 -15.99 6.43
N ALA A 229 -10.21 -16.89 5.87
CA ALA A 229 -10.60 -18.28 5.65
C ALA A 229 -10.87 -19.05 6.95
N SER A 230 -10.22 -18.69 8.05
CA SER A 230 -10.43 -19.26 9.37
C SER A 230 -11.59 -18.65 10.17
N TYR A 231 -12.37 -17.70 9.62
CA TYR A 231 -13.47 -17.02 10.33
C TYR A 231 -14.76 -17.85 10.43
N GLY A 232 -15.34 -17.93 11.64
CA GLY A 232 -16.70 -18.43 11.87
C GLY A 232 -16.90 -19.95 11.76
N SER A 233 -18.16 -20.38 11.68
CA SER A 233 -18.59 -21.78 11.76
C SER A 233 -18.80 -22.50 10.43
N LYS A 234 -18.58 -21.83 9.28
CA LYS A 234 -18.76 -22.43 7.95
C LYS A 234 -17.87 -23.67 7.76
N ALA A 235 -18.36 -24.67 7.04
CA ALA A 235 -17.63 -25.93 6.80
C ALA A 235 -16.23 -25.70 6.17
N THR A 236 -16.09 -24.74 5.27
CA THR A 236 -14.79 -24.32 4.70
C THR A 236 -13.82 -23.78 5.75
N ALA A 237 -14.30 -22.97 6.70
CA ALA A 237 -13.49 -22.45 7.80
C ALA A 237 -13.13 -23.51 8.84
N VAL A 238 -14.01 -24.50 9.07
CA VAL A 238 -13.70 -25.70 9.87
C VAL A 238 -12.61 -26.52 9.18
N ALA A 239 -12.75 -26.81 7.88
CA ALA A 239 -11.75 -27.56 7.11
C ALA A 239 -10.38 -26.84 7.06
N TYR A 240 -10.38 -25.52 6.89
CA TYR A 240 -9.16 -24.70 6.92
C TYR A 240 -8.44 -24.79 8.28
N ARG A 241 -9.17 -24.63 9.40
CA ARG A 241 -8.60 -24.79 10.75
C ARG A 241 -8.15 -26.23 11.02
N ASN A 242 -8.82 -27.24 10.47
CA ASN A 242 -8.37 -28.63 10.54
C ASN A 242 -7.04 -28.85 9.81
N LYS A 243 -6.82 -28.21 8.65
CA LYS A 243 -5.53 -28.21 7.95
C LYS A 243 -4.43 -27.51 8.77
N GLN A 244 -4.75 -26.38 9.41
CA GLN A 244 -3.81 -25.74 10.37
C GLN A 244 -3.49 -26.69 11.54
N LYS A 245 -4.48 -27.36 12.13
CA LYS A 245 -4.29 -28.34 13.21
C LYS A 245 -3.34 -29.48 12.79
N GLN A 246 -3.55 -30.07 11.61
CA GLN A 246 -2.70 -31.14 11.07
C GLN A 246 -1.24 -30.68 10.88
N LEU A 247 -1.02 -29.47 10.37
CA LEU A 247 0.31 -28.88 10.23
C LEU A 247 0.98 -28.67 11.59
N ILE A 248 0.25 -28.11 12.56
CA ILE A 248 0.76 -27.84 13.92
C ILE A 248 1.09 -29.14 14.67
N SER A 249 0.23 -30.15 14.59
CA SER A 249 0.53 -31.50 15.10
C SER A 249 1.71 -32.19 14.40
N SER A 250 2.09 -31.72 13.20
CA SER A 250 3.29 -32.17 12.46
C SER A 250 4.52 -31.27 12.71
N GLY A 251 4.47 -30.37 13.69
CA GLY A 251 5.55 -29.41 13.99
C GLY A 251 5.70 -28.22 13.02
N LYS A 252 4.75 -28.05 12.08
CA LYS A 252 4.78 -27.07 10.98
C LYS A 252 3.95 -25.82 11.30
N PHE A 253 4.20 -25.22 12.46
CA PHE A 253 3.49 -24.01 12.93
C PHE A 253 3.75 -22.80 12.00
N ASP A 254 4.94 -22.74 11.40
CA ASP A 254 5.33 -21.79 10.35
C ASP A 254 4.42 -21.90 9.12
N VAL A 255 4.20 -23.11 8.60
CA VAL A 255 3.32 -23.34 7.45
C VAL A 255 1.85 -23.07 7.80
N ALA A 256 1.43 -23.39 9.03
CA ALA A 256 0.07 -23.07 9.50
C ALA A 256 -0.18 -21.55 9.62
N MET A 257 0.86 -20.77 9.94
CA MET A 257 0.83 -19.30 9.94
C MET A 257 0.89 -18.73 8.52
N GLN A 258 1.67 -19.33 7.62
CA GLN A 258 1.77 -18.89 6.21
C GLN A 258 0.41 -18.86 5.54
N MET A 259 -0.42 -19.89 5.79
CA MET A 259 -1.78 -19.96 5.25
C MET A 259 -2.59 -18.69 5.53
N ASP A 260 -2.54 -18.15 6.76
CA ASP A 260 -3.27 -16.92 7.11
C ASP A 260 -2.60 -15.68 6.51
N VAL A 261 -1.28 -15.65 6.38
CA VAL A 261 -0.53 -14.56 5.72
C VAL A 261 -0.91 -14.46 4.24
N ASP A 262 -1.01 -15.59 3.53
CA ASP A 262 -1.44 -15.65 2.12
C ASP A 262 -2.92 -15.36 1.95
N ASP A 263 -3.79 -15.84 2.85
CA ASP A 263 -5.22 -15.52 2.85
C ASP A 263 -5.47 -14.01 3.02
N ILE A 264 -4.70 -13.36 3.90
CA ILE A 264 -4.77 -11.91 4.12
C ILE A 264 -4.18 -11.15 2.93
N ARG A 265 -3.04 -11.56 2.36
CA ARG A 265 -2.42 -10.88 1.21
C ARG A 265 -3.24 -11.03 -0.08
N SER A 266 -3.78 -12.21 -0.36
CA SER A 266 -4.62 -12.45 -1.55
C SER A 266 -5.94 -11.65 -1.53
N LYS A 267 -6.48 -11.36 -0.34
CA LYS A 267 -7.74 -10.60 -0.17
C LYS A 267 -7.57 -9.09 0.03
N PHE A 268 -6.43 -8.66 0.58
CA PHE A 268 -6.23 -7.27 1.03
C PHE A 268 -4.92 -6.63 0.56
N GLY A 269 -4.13 -7.34 -0.26
CA GLY A 269 -2.85 -6.87 -0.77
C GLY A 269 -1.87 -6.51 0.35
N THR A 270 -1.28 -5.32 0.26
CA THR A 270 -0.26 -4.82 1.20
C THR A 270 -0.83 -4.26 2.50
N LYS A 271 -2.15 -4.04 2.61
CA LYS A 271 -2.84 -3.31 3.69
C LYS A 271 -2.44 -3.71 5.11
N TYR A 272 -2.16 -4.99 5.32
CA TYR A 272 -1.83 -5.55 6.64
C TYR A 272 -0.34 -5.90 6.83
N ASN A 273 0.53 -5.66 5.84
CA ASN A 273 1.94 -6.10 5.88
C ASN A 273 2.71 -5.63 7.13
N LYS A 274 2.49 -4.38 7.59
CA LYS A 274 3.14 -3.84 8.81
C LYS A 274 2.79 -4.64 10.06
N ALA A 275 1.52 -5.02 10.21
CA ALA A 275 1.04 -5.83 11.33
C ALA A 275 1.45 -7.31 11.20
N ILE A 276 1.45 -7.85 9.97
CA ILE A 276 1.98 -9.18 9.66
C ILE A 276 3.45 -9.27 10.11
N THR A 277 4.31 -8.32 9.73
CA THR A 277 5.72 -8.30 10.14
C THR A 277 5.89 -8.27 11.67
N GLN A 278 5.08 -7.47 12.38
CA GLN A 278 5.12 -7.42 13.85
C GLN A 278 4.69 -8.75 14.50
N MET A 279 3.63 -9.38 13.99
CA MET A 279 3.16 -10.69 14.44
C MET A 279 4.19 -11.80 14.20
N ILE A 280 4.86 -11.79 13.05
CA ILE A 280 5.95 -12.71 12.69
C ILE A 280 7.14 -12.52 13.65
N ASN A 281 7.58 -11.28 13.86
CA ASN A 281 8.69 -10.97 14.76
C ASN A 281 8.38 -11.39 16.21
N TYR A 282 7.13 -11.23 16.66
CA TYR A 282 6.67 -11.77 17.94
C TYR A 282 6.76 -13.30 18.00
N ALA A 283 6.30 -13.99 16.96
CA ALA A 283 6.32 -15.46 16.91
C ALA A 283 7.75 -16.04 16.86
N VAL A 284 8.67 -15.38 16.16
CA VAL A 284 10.12 -15.69 16.20
C VAL A 284 10.66 -15.47 17.62
N GLY A 285 10.37 -14.31 18.23
CA GLY A 285 10.80 -13.98 19.60
C GLY A 285 10.19 -14.85 20.70
N LYS A 286 9.18 -15.67 20.39
CA LYS A 286 8.61 -16.71 21.25
C LYS A 286 9.02 -18.13 20.88
N GLY A 287 9.83 -18.32 19.83
CA GLY A 287 10.25 -19.64 19.35
C GLY A 287 9.15 -20.46 18.67
N TYR A 288 7.99 -19.86 18.36
CA TYR A 288 6.88 -20.55 17.68
C TYR A 288 7.21 -20.85 16.21
N ILE A 289 8.08 -20.05 15.59
CA ILE A 289 8.60 -20.23 14.23
C ILE A 289 10.11 -19.97 14.20
N LYS A 290 10.84 -20.69 13.33
CA LYS A 290 12.32 -20.67 13.32
C LYS A 290 12.96 -19.47 12.62
N SER A 291 12.22 -18.72 11.80
CA SER A 291 12.75 -17.55 11.08
C SER A 291 11.66 -16.54 10.75
N GLY A 292 12.05 -15.29 10.46
CA GLY A 292 11.15 -14.26 9.97
C GLY A 292 10.66 -14.47 8.53
N LYS A 293 11.23 -15.44 7.80
CA LYS A 293 10.65 -15.95 6.55
C LYS A 293 9.60 -17.00 6.88
N VAL A 294 8.36 -16.53 7.00
CA VAL A 294 7.19 -17.38 6.72
C VAL A 294 7.14 -17.53 5.19
N LYS A 295 7.00 -18.77 4.70
CA LYS A 295 7.55 -19.24 3.41
C LYS A 295 6.80 -18.75 2.18
#